data_AF-A0A2E3Y175-F1
#
_entry.id   AF-A0A2E3Y175-F1
#
_cell.length_a   1.000
_cell.length_b   1.000
_cell.length_c   1.000
_cell.angle_alpha   90.00
_cell.angle_beta   90.00
_cell.angle_gamma   90.00
#
_symmetry.space_group_name_H-M   'P 1'
#
loop_
_entity.id
_entity.type
_entity.pdbx_description
1 polymer ?
#
loop_
_entity_poly.entity_id
_entity_poly.type
_entity_poly.pdbx_seq_one_letter_code
_entity_poly.pdbx_strand_id
1 'polypeptide(L)'
;MKYLILLIGIVFGNYFFPQNVKDNKISINYIQLPKQKIDESISTFFTIYNNSYLDKNKQQLSIYQFKVDSAEVQQQIKIKDWKTLKNTIKRNYFDSLSVWKQNIAKGINRAKPIEPIYPEYPESYFLFPPVLTKPLNELMSNKSIKIAGFSEGNIGVRIVIDNLGLDVLSIKGKYANQGKSYIVTARYKMPIIIKTFISGELLHQKQYHNKIASHVVFKGKTEYDYEIWKMNIGENNKDIWINLQRKLWNIAINNISSLLNSEIGYPKKRENTEVYIVKKFQDYNYEKLLTAYNYAESGYAQVGLDRNKSRAKVSLKKAINIWEEEMKESDLTNKKSRINAKISGLISANLADACFWIEDFEKSNFYINKAINQGNLKAKNHCKKLKKDIPNFRARYNAYIQR
;
A
#
# COMPACT_ATOMS: atom_id res chain seq x y z
N MET A 1 65.42 -25.09 -52.81
CA MET A 1 64.50 -24.43 -51.85
C MET A 1 63.07 -24.71 -52.32
N LYS A 2 62.08 -25.12 -51.54
CA LYS A 2 61.90 -25.53 -50.15
C LYS A 2 60.65 -26.44 -50.21
N TYR A 3 60.69 -27.54 -49.46
CA TYR A 3 59.62 -28.51 -49.28
C TYR A 3 58.28 -27.86 -48.90
N LEU A 4 57.16 -28.45 -49.29
CA LEU A 4 56.07 -28.66 -48.33
C LEU A 4 55.19 -29.87 -48.69
N ILE A 5 55.24 -30.84 -47.80
CA ILE A 5 54.42 -32.06 -47.73
C ILE A 5 53.01 -31.65 -47.30
N LEU A 6 51.98 -32.07 -48.05
CA LEU A 6 50.59 -31.92 -47.64
C LEU A 6 50.21 -33.15 -46.78
N LEU A 7 50.31 -33.00 -45.46
CA LEU A 7 49.97 -34.02 -44.49
C LEU A 7 48.56 -33.76 -43.93
N ILE A 8 47.72 -34.77 -44.05
CA ILE A 8 46.33 -34.88 -43.61
C ILE A 8 46.21 -34.56 -42.11
N GLY A 9 45.43 -33.53 -41.78
CA GLY A 9 44.97 -33.25 -40.42
C GLY A 9 43.50 -33.59 -40.25
N ILE A 10 43.22 -34.76 -39.70
CA ILE A 10 41.87 -35.19 -39.28
C ILE A 10 41.40 -34.24 -38.17
N VAL A 11 40.47 -33.34 -38.51
CA VAL A 11 39.72 -32.57 -37.53
C VAL A 11 38.72 -33.52 -36.88
N PHE A 12 39.04 -34.00 -35.68
CA PHE A 12 38.05 -34.61 -34.80
C PHE A 12 36.99 -33.56 -34.46
N GLY A 13 35.88 -33.60 -35.19
CA GLY A 13 34.67 -32.86 -34.86
C GLY A 13 34.21 -33.29 -33.47
N ASN A 14 34.35 -32.41 -32.49
CA ASN A 14 33.57 -32.51 -31.27
C ASN A 14 32.11 -32.32 -31.65
N TYR A 15 31.39 -33.41 -31.88
CA TYR A 15 29.94 -33.43 -31.97
C TYR A 15 29.37 -33.00 -30.61
N PHE A 16 29.27 -31.69 -30.40
CA PHE A 16 28.50 -31.12 -29.32
C PHE A 16 27.03 -31.34 -29.66
N PHE A 17 26.43 -32.42 -29.14
CA PHE A 17 24.97 -32.57 -29.15
C PHE A 17 24.39 -31.60 -28.10
N PRO A 18 23.74 -30.50 -28.50
CA PRO A 18 23.16 -29.57 -27.53
C PRO A 18 22.02 -30.27 -26.77
N GLN A 19 22.10 -30.26 -25.44
CA GLN A 19 21.01 -30.74 -24.57
C GLN A 19 19.81 -29.78 -24.66
N ASN A 20 18.69 -30.26 -25.20
CA ASN A 20 17.46 -29.49 -25.31
C ASN A 20 16.61 -29.71 -24.05
N VAL A 21 16.51 -28.65 -23.23
CA VAL A 21 15.71 -28.60 -22.01
C VAL A 21 14.58 -27.60 -22.22
N LYS A 22 13.34 -28.01 -21.92
CA LYS A 22 12.19 -27.09 -21.90
C LYS A 22 11.94 -26.64 -20.46
N ASP A 23 11.77 -25.33 -20.31
CA ASP A 23 11.31 -24.73 -19.06
C ASP A 23 9.80 -24.52 -19.15
N ASN A 24 9.08 -25.12 -18.22
CA ASN A 24 7.63 -24.98 -18.15
C ASN A 24 7.31 -24.09 -16.95
N LYS A 25 6.85 -22.87 -17.24
CA LYS A 25 6.44 -21.93 -16.19
C LYS A 25 5.08 -22.34 -15.64
N ILE A 26 4.99 -22.56 -14.35
CA ILE A 26 3.77 -22.98 -13.65
C ILE A 26 3.40 -21.90 -12.63
N SER A 27 2.13 -21.50 -12.63
CA SER A 27 1.57 -20.62 -11.62
C SER A 27 0.84 -21.43 -10.56
N ILE A 28 1.29 -21.30 -9.32
CA ILE A 28 0.80 -22.06 -8.17
C ILE A 28 -0.05 -21.12 -7.32
N ASN A 29 -1.35 -21.34 -7.33
CA ASN A 29 -2.23 -20.71 -6.33
C ASN A 29 -2.13 -21.54 -5.04
N TYR A 30 -1.97 -20.90 -3.89
CA TYR A 30 -1.86 -21.58 -2.60
C TYR A 30 -2.58 -20.81 -1.49
N ILE A 31 -2.95 -21.52 -0.43
CA ILE A 31 -3.44 -20.92 0.81
C ILE A 31 -2.23 -20.72 1.72
N GLN A 32 -1.91 -19.48 2.07
CA GLN A 32 -0.87 -19.21 3.04
C GLN A 32 -1.35 -19.60 4.45
N LEU A 33 -0.52 -20.33 5.18
CA LEU A 33 -0.77 -20.66 6.58
C LEU A 33 -0.47 -19.45 7.48
N PRO A 34 -1.19 -19.28 8.60
CA PRO A 34 -0.97 -18.19 9.53
C PRO A 34 0.39 -18.32 10.24
N LYS A 35 0.86 -17.24 10.86
CA LYS A 35 2.04 -17.31 11.75
C LYS A 35 1.67 -17.83 13.14
N GLN A 36 0.43 -17.59 13.56
CA GLN A 36 -0.13 -18.08 14.81
C GLN A 36 -1.41 -18.85 14.48
N LYS A 37 -1.42 -20.14 14.80
CA LYS A 37 -2.66 -20.92 14.77
C LYS A 37 -3.56 -20.44 15.90
N ILE A 38 -4.84 -20.31 15.58
CA ILE A 38 -5.88 -20.10 16.56
C ILE A 38 -6.78 -21.34 16.62
N ASP A 39 -7.58 -21.44 17.67
CA ASP A 39 -8.54 -22.53 17.84
C ASP A 39 -9.47 -22.63 16.60
N GLU A 40 -9.65 -23.85 16.10
CA GLU A 40 -10.42 -24.13 14.88
C GLU A 40 -11.92 -23.82 15.05
N SER A 41 -12.42 -23.77 16.29
CA SER A 41 -13.77 -23.30 16.61
C SER A 41 -13.96 -21.81 16.33
N ILE A 42 -12.88 -21.01 16.31
CA ILE A 42 -12.93 -19.58 16.04
C ILE A 42 -12.86 -19.36 14.52
N SER A 43 -14.04 -19.21 13.92
CA SER A 43 -14.18 -18.97 12.47
C SER A 43 -14.73 -17.59 12.12
N THR A 44 -15.11 -16.80 13.13
CA THR A 44 -15.74 -15.49 12.94
C THR A 44 -14.91 -14.34 13.50
N PHE A 45 -15.17 -13.13 13.02
CA PHE A 45 -14.65 -11.88 13.59
C PHE A 45 -15.73 -10.80 13.62
N PHE A 46 -15.52 -9.80 14.47
CA PHE A 46 -16.40 -8.64 14.57
C PHE A 46 -15.60 -7.37 14.88
N THR A 47 -16.15 -6.22 14.47
CA THR A 47 -15.50 -4.92 14.64
C THR A 47 -16.33 -4.00 15.52
N ILE A 48 -15.70 -3.38 16.50
CA ILE A 48 -16.28 -2.33 17.35
C ILE A 48 -15.61 -1.01 16.96
N TYR A 49 -16.43 0.01 16.70
CA TYR A 49 -15.97 1.36 16.39
C TYR A 49 -16.23 2.29 17.56
N ASN A 50 -15.17 2.88 18.09
CA ASN A 50 -15.24 3.90 19.13
C ASN A 50 -15.26 5.30 18.50
N ASN A 51 -16.08 6.18 19.07
CA ASN A 51 -16.31 7.53 18.58
C ASN A 51 -15.55 8.59 19.40
N SER A 52 -14.31 8.32 19.83
CA SER A 52 -13.52 9.25 20.66
C SER A 52 -13.24 10.59 19.97
N TYR A 53 -13.32 10.65 18.63
CA TYR A 53 -13.26 11.90 17.87
C TYR A 53 -14.38 12.88 18.21
N LEU A 54 -15.50 12.45 18.83
CA LEU A 54 -16.59 13.35 19.21
C LEU A 54 -16.14 14.40 20.22
N ASP A 55 -15.29 14.03 21.17
CA ASP A 55 -14.74 14.99 22.15
C ASP A 55 -13.78 15.98 21.47
N LYS A 56 -13.01 15.51 20.49
CA LYS A 56 -12.18 16.38 19.64
C LYS A 56 -13.02 17.35 18.81
N ASN A 57 -14.12 16.88 18.23
CA ASN A 57 -15.06 17.73 17.48
C ASN A 57 -15.66 18.81 18.40
N LYS A 58 -16.11 18.46 19.61
CA LYS A 58 -16.60 19.43 20.60
C LYS A 58 -15.55 20.50 20.92
N GLN A 59 -14.30 20.07 21.14
CA GLN A 59 -13.19 21.00 21.36
C GLN A 59 -12.98 21.94 20.17
N GLN A 60 -12.99 21.42 18.94
CA GLN A 60 -12.80 22.20 17.72
C GLN A 60 -13.94 23.19 17.48
N LEU A 61 -15.18 22.81 17.78
CA LEU A 61 -16.33 23.71 17.72
C LEU A 61 -16.21 24.86 18.72
N SER A 62 -15.80 24.58 19.96
CA SER A 62 -15.58 25.62 20.98
C SER A 62 -14.45 26.59 20.56
N ILE A 63 -13.34 26.09 20.05
CA ILE A 63 -12.24 26.92 19.53
C ILE A 63 -12.71 27.76 18.33
N TYR A 64 -13.54 27.19 17.46
CA TYR A 64 -14.08 27.91 16.31
C TYR A 64 -15.03 29.04 16.75
N GLN A 65 -15.94 28.77 17.68
CA GLN A 65 -16.83 29.79 18.22
C GLN A 65 -16.05 30.96 18.82
N PHE A 66 -15.03 30.69 19.63
CA PHE A 66 -14.17 31.74 20.18
C PHE A 66 -13.52 32.61 19.08
N LYS A 67 -13.11 32.00 17.96
CA LYS A 67 -12.55 32.73 16.82
C LYS A 67 -13.61 33.59 16.12
N VAL A 68 -14.83 33.07 15.96
CA VAL A 68 -15.97 33.82 15.40
C VAL A 68 -16.23 35.04 16.27
N ASP A 69 -16.44 34.85 17.57
CA ASP A 69 -16.73 35.94 18.52
C ASP A 69 -15.63 37.01 18.49
N SER A 70 -14.36 36.59 18.51
CA SER A 70 -13.23 37.51 18.42
C SER A 70 -13.17 38.26 17.10
N ALA A 71 -13.49 37.61 15.97
CA ALA A 71 -13.46 38.23 14.65
C ALA A 71 -14.63 39.22 14.46
N GLU A 72 -15.81 38.90 14.99
CA GLU A 72 -16.97 39.79 14.99
C GLU A 72 -16.69 41.07 15.77
N VAL A 73 -16.12 40.96 16.97
CA VAL A 73 -15.73 42.13 17.78
C VAL A 73 -14.72 43.00 17.01
N GLN A 74 -13.70 42.40 16.40
CA GLN A 74 -12.73 43.15 15.59
C GLN A 74 -13.39 43.82 14.38
N GLN A 75 -14.34 43.14 13.73
CA GLN A 75 -15.06 43.70 12.59
C GLN A 75 -15.92 44.90 13.00
N GLN A 76 -16.62 44.80 14.14
CA GLN A 76 -17.41 45.91 14.68
C GLN A 76 -16.54 47.13 14.99
N ILE A 77 -15.34 46.92 15.55
CA ILE A 77 -14.36 48.00 15.79
C ILE A 77 -13.96 48.65 14.45
N LYS A 78 -13.56 47.86 13.45
CA LYS A 78 -13.20 48.39 12.12
C LYS A 78 -14.33 49.20 11.48
N ILE A 79 -15.56 48.71 11.54
CA ILE A 79 -16.73 49.41 10.98
C ILE A 79 -16.98 50.72 11.73
N LYS A 80 -16.84 50.74 13.07
CA LYS A 80 -16.98 51.94 13.89
C LYS A 80 -15.91 52.98 13.54
N ASP A 81 -14.66 52.56 13.41
CA ASP A 81 -13.54 53.45 13.08
C ASP A 81 -13.70 54.03 11.68
N TRP A 82 -14.06 53.19 10.71
CA TRP A 82 -14.39 53.62 9.34
C TRP A 82 -15.52 54.67 9.33
N LYS A 83 -16.61 54.43 10.06
CA LYS A 83 -17.75 55.35 10.13
C LYS A 83 -17.34 56.70 10.73
N THR A 84 -16.52 56.68 11.78
CA THR A 84 -15.99 57.89 12.41
C THR A 84 -15.11 58.69 11.43
N LEU A 85 -14.18 58.02 10.74
CA LEU A 85 -13.29 58.66 9.77
C LEU A 85 -14.07 59.25 8.59
N LYS A 86 -14.99 58.47 8.01
CA LYS A 86 -15.86 58.92 6.91
C LYS A 86 -16.68 60.15 7.29
N ASN A 87 -17.30 60.14 8.49
CA ASN A 87 -18.08 61.28 8.97
C ASN A 87 -17.22 62.51 9.22
N THR A 88 -15.99 62.33 9.71
CA THR A 88 -15.05 63.44 9.94
C THR A 88 -14.64 64.09 8.62
N ILE A 89 -14.26 63.30 7.61
CA ILE A 89 -13.93 63.79 6.27
C ILE A 89 -15.13 64.52 5.65
N LYS A 90 -16.32 63.92 5.75
CA LYS A 90 -17.56 64.50 5.22
C LYS A 90 -17.89 65.84 5.89
N ARG A 91 -17.73 65.92 7.21
CA ARG A 91 -17.96 67.16 7.98
C ARG A 91 -17.00 68.27 7.54
N ASN A 92 -15.69 67.99 7.51
CA ASN A 92 -14.69 68.97 7.09
C ASN A 92 -14.94 69.48 5.66
N TYR A 93 -15.39 68.60 4.76
CA TYR A 93 -15.75 68.98 3.40
C TYR A 93 -16.96 69.90 3.36
N PHE A 94 -18.01 69.58 4.12
CA PHE A 94 -19.21 70.43 4.22
C PHE A 94 -18.92 71.78 4.88
N ASP A 95 -18.09 71.81 5.91
CA ASP A 95 -17.64 73.06 6.53
C ASP A 95 -16.89 73.93 5.51
N SER A 96 -15.98 73.34 4.72
CA SER A 96 -15.28 74.02 3.63
C SER A 96 -16.23 74.54 2.53
N LEU A 97 -17.23 73.73 2.13
CA LEU A 97 -18.25 74.14 1.15
C LEU A 97 -19.12 75.29 1.66
N SER A 98 -19.46 75.26 2.94
CA SER A 98 -20.23 76.32 3.61
C SER A 98 -19.45 77.64 3.58
N VAL A 99 -18.19 77.63 4.01
CA VAL A 99 -17.30 78.80 3.96
C VAL A 99 -17.11 79.30 2.52
N TRP A 100 -16.94 78.39 1.56
CA TRP A 100 -16.85 78.75 0.14
C TRP A 100 -18.12 79.46 -0.36
N LYS A 101 -19.31 78.92 -0.07
CA LYS A 101 -20.59 79.56 -0.43
C LYS A 101 -20.73 80.96 0.18
N GLN A 102 -20.34 81.13 1.44
CA GLN A 102 -20.36 82.44 2.11
C GLN A 102 -19.42 83.45 1.43
N ASN A 103 -18.25 83.02 0.97
CA ASN A 103 -17.29 83.89 0.26
C ASN A 103 -17.81 84.31 -1.12
N ILE A 104 -18.44 83.38 -1.86
CA ILE A 104 -19.10 83.70 -3.13
C ILE A 104 -20.21 84.74 -2.93
N ALA A 105 -21.02 84.59 -1.89
CA ALA A 105 -22.08 85.57 -1.56
C ALA A 105 -21.52 86.97 -1.23
N LYS A 106 -20.27 87.06 -0.76
CA LYS A 106 -19.54 88.32 -0.49
C LYS A 106 -18.79 88.87 -1.72
N GLY A 107 -18.95 88.26 -2.90
CA GLY A 107 -18.25 88.66 -4.12
C GLY A 107 -16.77 88.24 -4.17
N ILE A 108 -16.31 87.39 -3.25
CA ILE A 108 -14.92 86.90 -3.22
C ILE A 108 -14.82 85.63 -4.09
N ASN A 109 -14.11 85.72 -5.21
CA ASN A 109 -13.91 84.57 -6.09
C ASN A 109 -12.90 83.58 -5.49
N ARG A 110 -13.36 82.37 -5.12
CA ARG A 110 -12.51 81.25 -4.66
C ARG A 110 -12.92 79.96 -5.38
N ALA A 111 -11.96 79.09 -5.61
CA ALA A 111 -12.21 77.77 -6.16
C ALA A 111 -13.12 76.95 -5.22
N LYS A 112 -14.08 76.22 -5.80
CA LYS A 112 -14.98 75.34 -5.05
C LYS A 112 -14.17 74.17 -4.46
N PRO A 113 -14.36 73.83 -3.16
CA PRO A 113 -13.76 72.65 -2.56
C PRO A 113 -14.04 71.38 -3.37
N ILE A 114 -12.99 70.61 -3.63
CA ILE A 114 -13.04 69.33 -4.36
C ILE A 114 -13.57 68.24 -3.43
N GLU A 115 -14.38 67.33 -3.95
CA GLU A 115 -14.90 66.20 -3.18
C GLU A 115 -13.76 65.30 -2.68
N PRO A 116 -13.72 64.97 -1.37
CA PRO A 116 -12.65 64.15 -0.82
C PRO A 116 -12.81 62.68 -1.18
N ILE A 117 -11.69 61.96 -1.20
CA ILE A 117 -11.69 60.50 -1.29
C ILE A 117 -12.13 59.94 0.07
N TYR A 118 -13.18 59.13 0.07
CA TYR A 118 -13.66 58.46 1.27
C TYR A 118 -12.88 57.17 1.55
N PRO A 119 -12.72 56.78 2.83
CA PRO A 119 -12.11 55.50 3.16
C PRO A 119 -12.97 54.34 2.65
N GLU A 120 -12.30 53.28 2.18
CA GLU A 120 -12.96 52.04 1.75
C GLU A 120 -13.67 51.36 2.92
N TYR A 121 -14.81 50.73 2.64
CA TYR A 121 -15.54 49.99 3.67
C TYR A 121 -14.73 48.77 4.11
N PRO A 122 -14.63 48.46 5.42
CA PRO A 122 -13.86 47.31 5.87
C PRO A 122 -14.38 46.01 5.25
N GLU A 123 -13.49 45.23 4.66
CA GLU A 123 -13.80 43.90 4.16
C GLU A 123 -14.38 43.01 5.27
N SER A 124 -15.28 42.10 4.90
CA SER A 124 -15.83 41.12 5.84
C SER A 124 -14.75 40.12 6.23
N TYR A 125 -14.72 39.72 7.49
CA TYR A 125 -13.82 38.67 7.94
C TYR A 125 -14.28 37.31 7.38
N PHE A 126 -13.33 36.41 7.13
CA PHE A 126 -13.60 35.03 6.72
C PHE A 126 -12.89 34.06 7.65
N LEU A 127 -13.62 33.05 8.12
CA LEU A 127 -13.07 31.94 8.88
C LEU A 127 -13.39 30.63 8.18
N PHE A 128 -12.38 29.79 7.96
CA PHE A 128 -12.60 28.43 7.49
C PHE A 128 -13.51 27.66 8.45
N PRO A 129 -14.45 26.86 7.93
CA PRO A 129 -15.28 25.98 8.77
C PRO A 129 -14.43 25.13 9.72
N PRO A 130 -14.96 24.78 10.90
CA PRO A 130 -14.25 23.93 11.84
C PRO A 130 -13.92 22.59 11.17
N VAL A 131 -12.72 22.10 11.43
CA VAL A 131 -12.29 20.79 10.91
C VAL A 131 -12.97 19.74 11.75
N LEU A 132 -14.02 19.10 11.22
CA LEU A 132 -14.75 18.06 11.96
C LEU A 132 -14.43 16.68 11.41
N THR A 133 -14.25 15.75 12.33
CA THR A 133 -14.13 14.34 11.99
C THR A 133 -15.51 13.74 11.79
N LYS A 134 -15.69 13.01 10.70
CA LYS A 134 -16.95 12.35 10.39
C LYS A 134 -16.95 10.90 10.88
N PRO A 135 -18.12 10.35 11.25
CA PRO A 135 -18.23 8.93 11.54
C PRO A 135 -17.86 8.09 10.30
N LEU A 136 -17.40 6.86 10.54
CA LEU A 136 -16.92 6.01 9.45
C LEU A 136 -18.00 5.71 8.40
N ASN A 137 -19.25 5.53 8.82
CA ASN A 137 -20.38 5.23 7.92
C ASN A 137 -20.67 6.38 6.91
N GLU A 138 -20.43 7.64 7.28
CA GLU A 138 -20.49 8.78 6.36
C GLU A 138 -19.29 8.84 5.41
N LEU A 139 -18.14 8.34 5.86
CA LEU A 139 -16.90 8.36 5.09
C LEU A 139 -16.82 7.21 4.09
N MET A 140 -17.24 6.00 4.46
CA MET A 140 -17.09 4.79 3.66
C MET A 140 -18.36 3.94 3.66
N SER A 141 -18.95 3.74 2.49
CA SER A 141 -20.22 3.00 2.32
C SER A 141 -20.06 1.48 2.38
N ASN A 142 -18.87 0.97 2.07
CA ASN A 142 -18.57 -0.46 1.98
C ASN A 142 -17.09 -0.67 2.30
N LYS A 143 -16.74 -1.08 3.52
CA LYS A 143 -15.52 -1.85 3.83
C LYS A 143 -15.37 -2.13 5.32
N SER A 144 -15.60 -3.39 5.66
CA SER A 144 -15.14 -4.06 6.85
C SER A 144 -13.67 -4.44 6.72
N ILE A 145 -13.02 -4.65 7.86
CA ILE A 145 -11.78 -5.42 7.91
C ILE A 145 -12.05 -6.81 7.33
N LYS A 146 -11.11 -7.37 6.57
CA LYS A 146 -11.22 -8.73 6.03
C LYS A 146 -10.08 -9.60 6.50
N ILE A 147 -10.43 -10.71 7.12
CA ILE A 147 -9.51 -11.78 7.50
C ILE A 147 -9.84 -13.01 6.67
N ALA A 148 -8.93 -13.41 5.80
CA ALA A 148 -9.13 -14.56 4.92
C ALA A 148 -9.27 -15.83 5.76
N GLY A 149 -10.27 -16.64 5.43
CA GLY A 149 -10.61 -17.84 6.20
C GLY A 149 -11.54 -17.61 7.38
N PHE A 150 -12.02 -16.38 7.58
CA PHE A 150 -13.00 -16.02 8.60
C PHE A 150 -14.22 -15.35 7.97
N SER A 151 -15.39 -15.53 8.60
CA SER A 151 -16.61 -14.79 8.27
C SER A 151 -16.89 -13.68 9.29
N GLU A 152 -17.67 -12.69 8.90
CA GLU A 152 -18.21 -11.73 9.88
C GLU A 152 -19.23 -12.44 10.78
N GLY A 153 -19.23 -12.10 12.06
CA GLY A 153 -20.16 -12.64 13.05
C GLY A 153 -20.24 -11.75 14.29
N ASN A 154 -20.77 -12.27 15.39
CA ASN A 154 -20.89 -11.55 16.67
C ASN A 154 -19.93 -12.05 17.76
N ILE A 155 -19.18 -13.11 17.47
CA ILE A 155 -18.23 -13.78 18.37
C ILE A 155 -16.90 -14.02 17.65
N GLY A 156 -15.89 -14.50 18.37
CA GLY A 156 -14.58 -14.84 17.82
C GLY A 156 -13.58 -13.69 17.93
N VAL A 157 -12.88 -13.37 16.83
CA VAL A 157 -11.82 -12.34 16.83
C VAL A 157 -12.45 -10.95 16.96
N ARG A 158 -12.20 -10.27 18.07
CA ARG A 158 -12.71 -8.93 18.34
C ARG A 158 -11.72 -7.86 17.89
N ILE A 159 -12.16 -6.95 17.02
CA ILE A 159 -11.34 -5.85 16.53
C ILE A 159 -11.93 -4.53 17.02
N VAL A 160 -11.22 -3.82 17.89
CA VAL A 160 -11.63 -2.52 18.39
C VAL A 160 -10.87 -1.45 17.63
N ILE A 161 -11.60 -0.53 16.99
CA ILE A 161 -11.04 0.59 16.24
C ILE A 161 -11.48 1.89 16.87
N ASP A 162 -10.53 2.75 17.17
CA ASP A 162 -10.75 4.04 17.81
C ASP A 162 -10.12 5.16 16.98
N ASN A 163 -10.95 6.08 16.51
CA ASN A 163 -10.52 7.27 15.78
C ASN A 163 -10.48 8.45 16.75
N LEU A 164 -9.29 9.01 16.96
CA LEU A 164 -9.08 10.13 17.89
C LEU A 164 -9.34 11.51 17.25
N GLY A 165 -9.74 11.54 15.97
CA GLY A 165 -10.13 12.74 15.26
C GLY A 165 -9.00 13.38 14.45
N LEU A 166 -9.39 14.07 13.37
CA LEU A 166 -8.52 14.86 12.52
C LEU A 166 -8.20 16.18 13.22
N ASP A 167 -6.92 16.41 13.43
CA ASP A 167 -6.37 17.66 13.94
C ASP A 167 -5.57 18.35 12.84
N VAL A 168 -5.93 19.60 12.53
CA VAL A 168 -5.21 20.43 11.57
C VAL A 168 -4.45 21.50 12.34
N LEU A 169 -3.14 21.34 12.34
CA LEU A 169 -2.21 22.14 13.15
C LEU A 169 -1.90 23.49 12.49
N SER A 170 -1.86 23.52 11.15
CA SER A 170 -1.61 24.75 10.39
C SER A 170 -2.02 24.58 8.93
N ILE A 171 -2.48 25.65 8.30
CA ILE A 171 -2.69 25.75 6.85
C ILE A 171 -1.81 26.90 6.36
N LYS A 172 -0.90 26.62 5.41
CA LYS A 172 0.03 27.63 4.87
C LYS A 172 0.09 27.56 3.36
N GLY A 173 -0.03 28.70 2.71
CA GLY A 173 0.20 28.87 1.28
C GLY A 173 1.64 29.31 0.99
N LYS A 174 2.19 28.83 -0.12
CA LYS A 174 3.48 29.29 -0.64
C LYS A 174 3.54 29.14 -2.14
N TYR A 175 4.32 30.02 -2.78
CA TYR A 175 4.72 29.82 -4.17
C TYR A 175 5.69 28.64 -4.30
N ALA A 176 5.49 27.85 -5.34
CA ALA A 176 6.29 26.70 -5.73
C ALA A 176 6.62 26.78 -7.23
N ASN A 177 7.55 25.94 -7.69
CA ASN A 177 8.00 25.91 -9.09
C ASN A 177 8.48 27.28 -9.58
N GLN A 178 9.41 27.90 -8.82
CA GLN A 178 9.97 29.23 -9.17
C GLN A 178 8.89 30.30 -9.37
N GLY A 179 7.85 30.31 -8.53
CA GLY A 179 6.78 31.31 -8.60
C GLY A 179 5.65 30.99 -9.58
N LYS A 180 5.72 29.89 -10.34
CA LYS A 180 4.71 29.55 -11.36
C LYS A 180 3.42 28.95 -10.80
N SER A 181 3.41 28.57 -9.53
CA SER A 181 2.24 27.95 -8.90
C SER A 181 2.15 28.30 -7.42
N TYR A 182 0.92 28.43 -6.92
CA TYR A 182 0.63 28.62 -5.51
C TYR A 182 0.06 27.33 -4.92
N ILE A 183 0.65 26.83 -3.84
CA ILE A 183 0.27 25.58 -3.19
C ILE A 183 -0.06 25.85 -1.73
N VAL A 184 -1.24 25.43 -1.30
CA VAL A 184 -1.67 25.51 0.09
C VAL A 184 -1.62 24.12 0.71
N THR A 185 -0.88 24.00 1.81
CA THR A 185 -0.65 22.75 2.50
C THR A 185 -1.13 22.84 3.95
N ALA A 186 -1.91 21.85 4.36
CA ALA A 186 -2.28 21.61 5.74
C ALA A 186 -1.30 20.63 6.41
N ARG A 187 -0.82 20.99 7.60
CA ARG A 187 -0.17 20.04 8.52
C ARG A 187 -1.22 19.45 9.42
N TYR A 188 -1.29 18.12 9.50
CA TYR A 188 -2.36 17.43 10.20
C TYR A 188 -1.88 16.16 10.91
N LYS A 189 -2.73 15.64 11.78
CA LYS A 189 -2.61 14.33 12.43
C LYS A 189 -4.02 13.75 12.60
N MET A 190 -4.21 12.44 12.42
CA MET A 190 -5.52 11.80 12.61
C MET A 190 -5.35 10.39 13.16
N PRO A 191 -5.05 10.25 14.46
CA PRO A 191 -4.66 8.97 15.03
C PRO A 191 -5.82 7.97 14.96
N ILE A 192 -5.53 6.78 14.44
CA ILE A 192 -6.46 5.64 14.47
C ILE A 192 -5.77 4.51 15.23
N ILE A 193 -6.33 4.12 16.36
CA ILE A 193 -5.85 3.00 17.18
C ILE A 193 -6.67 1.77 16.83
N ILE A 194 -6.02 0.66 16.52
CA ILE A 194 -6.67 -0.62 16.27
C ILE A 194 -6.09 -1.66 17.21
N LYS A 195 -6.97 -2.31 17.97
CA LYS A 195 -6.64 -3.40 18.89
C LYS A 195 -7.38 -4.66 18.44
N THR A 196 -6.68 -5.78 18.38
CA THR A 196 -7.25 -7.08 18.05
C THR A 196 -7.13 -8.00 19.26
N PHE A 197 -8.23 -8.66 19.61
CA PHE A 197 -8.32 -9.59 20.73
C PHE A 197 -8.80 -10.96 20.26
N ILE A 198 -8.29 -12.00 20.91
CA ILE A 198 -8.74 -13.39 20.73
C ILE A 198 -8.97 -13.95 22.12
N SER A 199 -10.16 -14.50 22.37
CA SER A 199 -10.52 -15.08 23.68
C SER A 199 -10.25 -14.16 24.88
N GLY A 200 -10.36 -12.84 24.68
CA GLY A 200 -10.11 -11.82 25.70
C GLY A 200 -8.67 -11.29 25.76
N GLU A 201 -7.70 -12.01 25.21
CA GLU A 201 -6.30 -11.62 25.20
C GLU A 201 -5.96 -10.65 24.06
N LEU A 202 -5.09 -9.68 24.32
CA LEU A 202 -4.63 -8.73 23.30
C LEU A 202 -3.62 -9.41 22.38
N LEU A 203 -4.01 -9.64 21.13
CA LEU A 203 -3.13 -10.15 20.09
C LEU A 203 -2.25 -9.02 19.53
N HIS A 204 -2.89 -7.93 19.10
CA HIS A 204 -2.20 -6.83 18.42
C HIS A 204 -2.74 -5.47 18.81
N GLN A 205 -1.85 -4.49 18.87
CA GLN A 205 -2.19 -3.08 18.95
C GLN A 205 -1.35 -2.31 17.93
N LYS A 206 -2.02 -1.53 17.07
CA LYS A 206 -1.37 -0.64 16.10
C LYS A 206 -2.01 0.73 16.16
N GLN A 207 -1.17 1.74 16.00
CA GLN A 207 -1.61 3.13 15.88
C GLN A 207 -1.15 3.68 14.53
N TYR A 208 -2.10 4.18 13.75
CA TYR A 208 -1.88 4.76 12.43
C TYR A 208 -1.98 6.28 12.52
N HIS A 209 -1.29 6.97 11.60
CA HIS A 209 -1.40 8.42 11.38
C HIS A 209 -1.19 9.29 12.64
N ASN A 210 -0.39 8.79 13.59
CA ASN A 210 -0.06 9.49 14.84
C ASN A 210 1.05 10.55 14.66
N LYS A 211 1.77 10.50 13.53
CA LYS A 211 2.81 11.48 13.18
C LYS A 211 2.19 12.62 12.37
N ILE A 212 2.76 13.81 12.53
CA ILE A 212 2.36 14.98 11.74
C ILE A 212 2.69 14.72 10.27
N ALA A 213 1.69 14.89 9.42
CA ALA A 213 1.80 14.74 7.97
C ALA A 213 1.31 16.01 7.25
N SER A 214 1.51 16.05 5.94
CA SER A 214 1.13 17.18 5.08
C SER A 214 0.09 16.75 4.05
N HIS A 215 -0.91 17.61 3.81
CA HIS A 215 -1.95 17.43 2.80
C HIS A 215 -2.06 18.69 1.95
N VAL A 216 -2.01 18.55 0.63
CA VAL A 216 -2.26 19.66 -0.29
C VAL A 216 -3.76 19.91 -0.32
N VAL A 217 -4.18 21.07 0.18
CA VAL A 217 -5.58 21.50 0.22
C VAL A 217 -5.95 22.17 -1.10
N PHE A 218 -5.02 22.93 -1.67
CA PHE A 218 -5.22 23.69 -2.91
C PHE A 218 -3.94 23.77 -3.74
N LYS A 219 -4.10 23.81 -5.06
CA LYS A 219 -3.04 24.08 -6.03
C LYS A 219 -3.60 24.93 -7.17
N GLY A 220 -3.02 26.11 -7.38
CA GLY A 220 -3.40 27.08 -8.41
C GLY A 220 -2.20 27.83 -8.97
N LYS A 221 -2.44 28.89 -9.74
CA LYS A 221 -1.39 29.77 -10.28
C LYS A 221 -0.98 30.82 -9.26
N THR A 222 -1.96 31.43 -8.58
CA THR A 222 -1.76 32.55 -7.67
C THR A 222 -2.46 32.36 -6.32
N GLU A 223 -2.14 33.21 -5.36
CA GLU A 223 -2.87 33.28 -4.09
C GLU A 223 -4.32 33.77 -4.26
N TYR A 224 -4.60 34.59 -5.28
CA TYR A 224 -5.96 35.03 -5.59
C TYR A 224 -6.85 33.86 -6.05
N ASP A 225 -6.28 32.90 -6.79
CA ASP A 225 -7.01 31.67 -7.13
C ASP A 225 -7.43 30.90 -5.87
N TYR A 226 -6.61 30.96 -4.81
CA TYR A 226 -6.93 30.36 -3.53
C TYR A 226 -8.02 31.15 -2.79
N GLU A 227 -8.00 32.48 -2.83
CA GLU A 227 -9.08 33.31 -2.28
C GLU A 227 -10.43 33.01 -2.94
N ILE A 228 -10.47 32.94 -4.28
CA ILE A 228 -11.68 32.56 -5.03
C ILE A 228 -12.11 31.14 -4.66
N TRP A 229 -11.17 30.20 -4.54
CA TRP A 229 -11.47 28.85 -4.11
C TRP A 229 -12.10 28.81 -2.71
N LYS A 230 -11.60 29.61 -1.75
CA LYS A 230 -12.20 29.70 -0.40
C LYS A 230 -13.64 30.19 -0.44
N MET A 231 -13.93 31.23 -1.23
CA MET A 231 -15.29 31.75 -1.41
C MET A 231 -16.22 30.65 -1.92
N ASN A 232 -15.82 29.97 -3.00
CA ASN A 232 -16.59 28.86 -3.57
C ASN A 232 -16.81 27.71 -2.58
N ILE A 233 -15.83 27.40 -1.71
CA ILE A 233 -15.99 26.37 -0.67
C ILE A 233 -17.02 26.81 0.38
N GLY A 234 -17.00 28.09 0.78
CA GLY A 234 -17.96 28.65 1.72
C GLY A 234 -19.39 28.64 1.17
N GLU A 235 -19.60 29.13 -0.05
CA GLU A 235 -20.91 29.18 -0.72
C GLU A 235 -21.53 27.78 -0.88
N ASN A 236 -20.72 26.78 -1.23
CA ASN A 236 -21.19 25.41 -1.44
C ASN A 236 -21.19 24.57 -0.15
N ASN A 237 -20.82 25.14 1.00
CA ASN A 237 -20.67 24.45 2.28
C ASN A 237 -19.89 23.11 2.16
N LYS A 238 -18.82 23.11 1.37
CA LYS A 238 -18.11 21.88 1.01
C LYS A 238 -17.10 21.48 2.08
N ASP A 239 -17.25 20.27 2.62
CA ASP A 239 -16.25 19.68 3.51
C ASP A 239 -15.03 19.17 2.71
N ILE A 240 -13.96 19.95 2.76
CA ILE A 240 -12.69 19.67 2.07
C ILE A 240 -11.89 18.52 2.70
N TRP A 241 -12.25 18.06 3.89
CA TRP A 241 -11.48 17.07 4.65
C TRP A 241 -11.98 15.63 4.43
N ILE A 242 -13.18 15.44 3.88
CA ILE A 242 -13.78 14.11 3.65
C ILE A 242 -12.81 13.19 2.91
N ASN A 243 -12.20 13.67 1.83
CA ASN A 243 -11.29 12.86 1.01
C ASN A 243 -10.00 12.49 1.74
N LEU A 244 -9.47 13.39 2.57
CA LEU A 244 -8.32 13.11 3.41
C LEU A 244 -8.68 12.02 4.43
N GLN A 245 -9.79 12.19 5.15
CA GLN A 245 -10.25 11.22 6.15
C GLN A 245 -10.48 9.83 5.52
N ARG A 246 -11.16 9.77 4.37
CA ARG A 246 -11.34 8.53 3.57
C ARG A 246 -10.02 7.86 3.22
N LYS A 247 -9.04 8.63 2.74
CA LYS A 247 -7.71 8.10 2.39
C LYS A 247 -7.03 7.48 3.62
N LEU A 248 -7.06 8.18 4.74
CA LEU A 248 -6.42 7.72 5.98
C LEU A 248 -7.08 6.45 6.52
N TRP A 249 -8.42 6.38 6.49
CA TRP A 249 -9.18 5.18 6.82
C TRP A 249 -8.84 3.99 5.94
N ASN A 250 -8.85 4.17 4.61
CA ASN A 250 -8.50 3.10 3.67
C ASN A 250 -7.09 2.54 3.95
N ILE A 251 -6.11 3.41 4.23
CA ILE A 251 -4.75 2.98 4.58
C ILE A 251 -4.76 2.16 5.88
N ALA A 252 -5.44 2.64 6.92
CA ALA A 252 -5.49 1.95 8.22
C ALA A 252 -6.15 0.57 8.09
N ILE A 253 -7.33 0.49 7.44
CA ILE A 253 -8.09 -0.76 7.25
C ILE A 253 -7.35 -1.76 6.37
N ASN A 254 -6.72 -1.32 5.28
CA ASN A 254 -5.95 -2.21 4.41
C ASN A 254 -4.71 -2.76 5.15
N ASN A 255 -4.01 -1.91 5.90
CA ASN A 255 -2.82 -2.32 6.63
C ASN A 255 -3.15 -3.31 7.75
N ILE A 256 -4.22 -3.07 8.52
CA ILE A 256 -4.62 -4.01 9.56
C ILE A 256 -5.16 -5.31 8.96
N SER A 257 -5.94 -5.26 7.88
CA SER A 257 -6.40 -6.48 7.18
C SER A 257 -5.21 -7.30 6.68
N SER A 258 -4.19 -6.65 6.11
CA SER A 258 -2.96 -7.32 5.67
C SER A 258 -2.19 -7.95 6.83
N LEU A 259 -2.07 -7.22 7.96
CA LEU A 259 -1.44 -7.74 9.18
C LEU A 259 -2.18 -8.98 9.67
N LEU A 260 -3.50 -8.89 9.89
CA LEU A 260 -4.31 -9.99 10.39
C LEU A 260 -4.31 -11.19 9.44
N ASN A 261 -4.30 -10.95 8.12
CA ASN A 261 -4.13 -12.01 7.13
C ASN A 261 -2.78 -12.75 7.25
N SER A 262 -1.71 -12.03 7.59
CA SER A 262 -0.40 -12.64 7.78
C SER A 262 -0.31 -13.39 9.11
N GLU A 263 -0.92 -12.86 10.16
CA GLU A 263 -0.75 -13.36 11.53
C GLU A 263 -1.68 -14.56 11.80
N ILE A 264 -2.98 -14.42 11.53
CA ILE A 264 -4.01 -15.43 11.86
C ILE A 264 -4.85 -15.89 10.66
N GLY A 265 -4.80 -15.18 9.53
CA GLY A 265 -5.60 -15.49 8.36
C GLY A 265 -5.01 -16.56 7.43
N TYR A 266 -5.81 -16.94 6.45
CA TYR A 266 -5.52 -17.92 5.40
C TYR A 266 -5.64 -17.31 3.99
N PRO A 267 -4.84 -16.27 3.65
CA PRO A 267 -5.00 -15.59 2.38
C PRO A 267 -4.59 -16.47 1.20
N LYS A 268 -5.38 -16.42 0.12
CA LYS A 268 -4.99 -17.01 -1.16
C LYS A 268 -3.86 -16.19 -1.77
N LYS A 269 -2.78 -16.85 -2.17
CA LYS A 269 -1.57 -16.27 -2.76
C LYS A 269 -1.24 -17.00 -4.05
N ARG A 270 -0.35 -16.41 -4.84
CA ARG A 270 0.15 -16.95 -6.08
C ARG A 270 1.68 -16.90 -6.08
N GLU A 271 2.30 -18.02 -6.45
CA GLU A 271 3.73 -18.15 -6.67
C GLU A 271 3.96 -18.65 -8.09
N ASN A 272 5.07 -18.27 -8.72
CA ASN A 272 5.46 -18.81 -10.02
C ASN A 272 6.74 -19.61 -9.89
N THR A 273 6.78 -20.77 -10.52
CA THR A 273 7.96 -21.63 -10.60
C THR A 273 8.19 -22.16 -12.01
N GLU A 274 9.31 -22.85 -12.21
CA GLU A 274 9.69 -23.52 -13.45
C GLU A 274 9.88 -25.01 -13.18
N VAL A 275 9.29 -25.86 -14.02
CA VAL A 275 9.58 -27.30 -14.03
C VAL A 275 10.36 -27.64 -15.30
N TYR A 276 11.52 -28.25 -15.11
CA TYR A 276 12.45 -28.56 -16.17
C TYR A 276 12.21 -29.96 -16.74
N ILE A 277 12.13 -30.07 -18.07
CA ILE A 277 12.02 -31.35 -18.77
C ILE A 277 13.14 -31.45 -19.80
N VAL A 278 13.87 -32.56 -19.80
CA VAL A 278 14.82 -32.87 -20.87
C VAL A 278 14.03 -33.45 -22.04
N LYS A 279 14.04 -32.75 -23.18
CA LYS A 279 13.34 -33.21 -24.40
C LYS A 279 14.19 -34.13 -25.24
N LYS A 280 15.47 -33.78 -25.42
CA LYS A 280 16.40 -34.54 -26.24
C LYS A 280 17.83 -34.33 -25.74
N PHE A 281 18.53 -35.44 -25.59
CA PHE A 281 19.98 -35.48 -25.47
C PHE A 281 20.44 -36.85 -25.94
N GLN A 282 21.24 -36.87 -27.02
CA GLN A 282 21.56 -38.11 -27.75
C GLN A 282 20.28 -38.89 -28.08
N ASP A 283 20.35 -40.22 -28.16
CA ASP A 283 19.24 -41.11 -28.48
C ASP A 283 18.57 -41.70 -27.22
N TYR A 284 18.73 -41.02 -26.07
CA TYR A 284 18.13 -41.46 -24.82
C TYR A 284 16.64 -41.11 -24.70
N ASN A 285 15.88 -41.98 -24.03
CA ASN A 285 14.47 -41.78 -23.70
C ASN A 285 14.29 -41.00 -22.36
N TYR A 286 13.38 -40.04 -22.35
CA TYR A 286 13.00 -39.21 -21.20
C TYR A 286 11.48 -39.18 -20.92
N GLU A 287 10.70 -40.14 -21.43
CA GLU A 287 9.25 -40.26 -21.23
C GLU A 287 8.83 -40.28 -19.75
N LYS A 288 9.65 -40.89 -18.90
CA LYS A 288 9.44 -40.87 -17.44
C LYS A 288 9.53 -39.44 -16.86
N LEU A 289 10.45 -38.61 -17.36
CA LEU A 289 10.53 -37.20 -16.94
C LEU A 289 9.32 -36.38 -17.41
N LEU A 290 8.77 -36.69 -18.59
CA LEU A 290 7.50 -36.10 -19.04
C LEU A 290 6.33 -36.54 -18.15
N THR A 291 6.29 -37.82 -17.79
CA THR A 291 5.27 -38.36 -16.88
C THR A 291 5.35 -37.70 -15.50
N ALA A 292 6.55 -37.54 -14.96
CA ALA A 292 6.78 -36.82 -13.70
C ALA A 292 6.34 -35.35 -13.79
N TYR A 293 6.62 -34.68 -14.91
CA TYR A 293 6.13 -33.33 -15.15
C TYR A 293 4.59 -33.24 -15.12
N ASN A 294 3.89 -34.15 -15.80
CA ASN A 294 2.41 -34.13 -15.82
C ASN A 294 1.83 -34.31 -14.40
N TYR A 295 2.42 -35.19 -13.59
CA TYR A 295 2.05 -35.32 -12.18
C TYR A 295 2.37 -34.06 -11.37
N ALA A 296 3.51 -33.43 -11.62
CA ALA A 296 3.89 -32.20 -10.94
C ALA A 296 2.94 -31.05 -11.30
N GLU A 297 2.64 -30.85 -12.58
CA GLU A 297 1.70 -29.86 -13.08
C GLU A 297 0.30 -30.04 -12.45
N SER A 298 -0.21 -31.27 -12.43
CA SER A 298 -1.46 -31.62 -11.75
C SER A 298 -1.41 -31.30 -10.25
N GLY A 299 -0.31 -31.68 -9.58
CA GLY A 299 -0.14 -31.42 -8.15
C GLY A 299 -0.07 -29.92 -7.83
N TYR A 300 0.68 -29.15 -8.62
CA TYR A 300 0.80 -27.70 -8.45
C TYR A 300 -0.53 -26.96 -8.66
N ALA A 301 -1.36 -27.41 -9.61
CA ALA A 301 -2.70 -26.87 -9.79
C ALA A 301 -3.62 -27.09 -8.57
N GLN A 302 -3.32 -28.10 -7.74
CA GLN A 302 -4.15 -28.50 -6.59
C GLN A 302 -3.69 -27.90 -5.25
N VAL A 303 -2.53 -27.23 -5.18
CA VAL A 303 -1.95 -26.73 -3.91
C VAL A 303 -2.90 -25.80 -3.17
N GLY A 304 -3.62 -24.94 -3.88
CA GLY A 304 -4.52 -23.95 -3.29
C GLY A 304 -5.91 -24.44 -2.95
N LEU A 305 -6.17 -25.75 -3.11
CA LEU A 305 -7.50 -26.31 -2.86
C LEU A 305 -7.72 -26.71 -1.39
N ASP A 306 -6.64 -27.04 -0.65
CA ASP A 306 -6.71 -27.46 0.75
C ASP A 306 -5.62 -26.78 1.59
N ARG A 307 -5.92 -26.42 2.85
CA ARG A 307 -4.93 -25.81 3.77
C ARG A 307 -3.74 -26.73 4.02
N ASN A 308 -3.99 -28.03 4.20
CA ASN A 308 -2.96 -29.06 4.42
C ASN A 308 -2.40 -29.67 3.11
N LYS A 309 -2.87 -29.17 1.95
CA LYS A 309 -2.45 -29.57 0.60
C LYS A 309 -2.63 -31.07 0.32
N SER A 310 -3.60 -31.73 0.97
CA SER A 310 -3.77 -33.19 0.90
C SER A 310 -3.88 -33.70 -0.54
N ARG A 311 -4.68 -33.06 -1.40
CA ARG A 311 -4.82 -33.42 -2.82
C ARG A 311 -3.51 -33.26 -3.60
N ALA A 312 -2.88 -32.08 -3.49
CA ALA A 312 -1.62 -31.80 -4.17
C ALA A 312 -0.50 -32.79 -3.78
N LYS A 313 -0.43 -33.17 -2.50
CA LYS A 313 0.55 -34.14 -1.99
C LYS A 313 0.48 -35.49 -2.69
N VAL A 314 -0.70 -35.94 -3.14
CA VAL A 314 -0.85 -37.21 -3.87
C VAL A 314 -0.10 -37.17 -5.19
N SER A 315 -0.36 -36.15 -6.03
CA SER A 315 0.27 -36.04 -7.35
C SER A 315 1.75 -35.66 -7.25
N LEU A 316 2.11 -34.74 -6.34
CA LEU A 316 3.51 -34.34 -6.16
C LEU A 316 4.39 -35.49 -5.66
N LYS A 317 3.88 -36.36 -4.78
CA LYS A 317 4.63 -37.56 -4.36
C LYS A 317 4.89 -38.52 -5.52
N LYS A 318 3.95 -38.67 -6.45
CA LYS A 318 4.17 -39.48 -7.67
C LYS A 318 5.29 -38.89 -8.54
N ALA A 319 5.29 -37.57 -8.73
CA ALA A 319 6.35 -36.89 -9.46
C ALA A 319 7.72 -37.04 -8.78
N ILE A 320 7.77 -36.83 -7.47
CA ILE A 320 8.98 -36.99 -6.64
C ILE A 320 9.55 -38.40 -6.79
N ASN A 321 8.72 -39.44 -6.61
CA ASN A 321 9.17 -40.82 -6.72
C ASN A 321 9.81 -41.11 -8.09
N ILE A 322 9.19 -40.65 -9.19
CA ILE A 322 9.74 -40.86 -10.53
C ILE A 322 11.08 -40.14 -10.68
N TRP A 323 11.18 -38.88 -10.26
CA TRP A 323 12.44 -38.13 -10.34
C TRP A 323 13.54 -38.73 -9.46
N GLU A 324 13.21 -39.26 -8.28
CA GLU A 324 14.17 -39.97 -7.42
C GLU A 324 14.69 -41.25 -8.05
N GLU A 325 13.82 -42.04 -8.69
CA GLU A 325 14.21 -43.23 -9.43
C GLU A 325 15.13 -42.89 -10.61
N GLU A 326 14.78 -41.88 -11.40
CA GLU A 326 15.63 -41.42 -12.52
C GLU A 326 17.00 -40.89 -12.04
N MET A 327 17.07 -40.30 -10.84
CA MET A 327 18.31 -39.82 -10.25
C MET A 327 19.27 -40.95 -9.83
N LYS A 328 18.84 -42.22 -9.79
CA LYS A 328 19.74 -43.35 -9.53
C LYS A 328 20.73 -43.58 -10.68
N GLU A 329 20.39 -43.15 -11.90
CA GLU A 329 21.27 -43.21 -13.08
C GLU A 329 22.22 -42.00 -13.20
N SER A 330 22.26 -41.14 -12.17
CA SER A 330 23.06 -39.92 -12.20
C SER A 330 24.56 -40.23 -12.26
N ASP A 331 25.23 -39.73 -13.30
CA ASP A 331 26.69 -39.76 -13.41
C ASP A 331 27.21 -38.34 -13.63
N LEU A 332 27.80 -37.77 -12.57
CA LEU A 332 28.26 -36.38 -12.53
C LEU A 332 29.56 -36.17 -13.30
N THR A 333 30.31 -37.25 -13.57
CA THR A 333 31.63 -37.20 -14.21
C THR A 333 31.52 -37.41 -15.72
N ASN A 334 30.57 -38.24 -16.15
CA ASN A 334 30.35 -38.52 -17.56
C ASN A 334 29.36 -37.54 -18.19
N LYS A 335 29.88 -36.58 -18.95
CA LYS A 335 29.05 -35.59 -19.66
C LYS A 335 28.12 -36.21 -20.72
N LYS A 336 28.38 -37.45 -21.15
CA LYS A 336 27.58 -38.17 -22.16
C LYS A 336 26.53 -39.09 -21.55
N SER A 337 26.51 -39.29 -20.23
CA SER A 337 25.48 -40.11 -19.58
C SER A 337 24.09 -39.48 -19.75
N ARG A 338 23.06 -40.34 -19.76
CA ARG A 338 21.65 -39.94 -19.85
C ARG A 338 21.30 -38.91 -18.78
N ILE A 339 21.70 -39.16 -17.54
CA ILE A 339 21.49 -38.27 -16.39
C ILE A 339 22.84 -37.71 -15.95
N ASN A 340 23.43 -36.85 -16.78
CA ASN A 340 24.69 -36.16 -16.44
C ASN A 340 24.50 -35.04 -15.41
N ALA A 341 25.59 -34.39 -14.98
CA ALA A 341 25.56 -33.30 -13.98
C ALA A 341 24.55 -32.17 -14.30
N LYS A 342 24.42 -31.76 -15.56
CA LYS A 342 23.46 -30.70 -15.96
C LYS A 342 22.03 -31.14 -15.73
N ILE A 343 21.68 -32.36 -16.16
CA ILE A 343 20.33 -32.93 -16.02
C ILE A 343 20.03 -33.22 -14.54
N SER A 344 21.01 -33.78 -13.83
CA SER A 344 20.93 -34.06 -12.38
C SER A 344 20.62 -32.80 -11.57
N GLY A 345 21.24 -31.67 -11.92
CA GLY A 345 20.95 -30.38 -11.31
C GLY A 345 19.51 -29.89 -11.54
N LEU A 346 18.99 -30.05 -12.76
CA LEU A 346 17.62 -29.64 -13.11
C LEU A 346 16.57 -30.53 -12.45
N ILE A 347 16.79 -31.86 -12.42
CA ILE A 347 15.93 -32.78 -11.69
C ILE A 347 15.98 -32.48 -10.18
N SER A 348 17.16 -32.16 -9.63
CA SER A 348 17.29 -31.71 -8.23
C SER A 348 16.50 -30.43 -7.96
N ALA A 349 16.45 -29.48 -8.90
CA ALA A 349 15.61 -28.28 -8.75
C ALA A 349 14.11 -28.64 -8.73
N ASN A 350 13.64 -29.50 -9.64
CA ASN A 350 12.25 -29.99 -9.64
C ASN A 350 11.89 -30.70 -8.31
N LEU A 351 12.78 -31.58 -7.84
CA LEU A 351 12.62 -32.32 -6.58
C LEU A 351 12.58 -31.39 -5.38
N ALA A 352 13.47 -30.39 -5.32
CA ALA A 352 13.50 -29.41 -4.25
C ALA A 352 12.16 -28.68 -4.12
N ASP A 353 11.62 -28.25 -5.25
CA ASP A 353 10.38 -27.47 -5.32
C ASP A 353 9.14 -28.33 -4.98
N ALA A 354 9.07 -29.56 -5.51
CA ALA A 354 7.99 -30.47 -5.17
C ALA A 354 8.03 -30.87 -3.68
N CYS A 355 9.22 -31.15 -3.12
CA CYS A 355 9.40 -31.42 -1.70
C CYS A 355 8.96 -30.23 -0.82
N PHE A 356 9.30 -29.00 -1.24
CA PHE A 356 8.85 -27.78 -0.57
C PHE A 356 7.31 -27.69 -0.52
N TRP A 357 6.63 -27.95 -1.64
CA TRP A 357 5.17 -27.85 -1.71
C TRP A 357 4.44 -28.97 -0.95
N ILE A 358 5.06 -30.15 -0.79
CA ILE A 358 4.54 -31.19 0.12
C ILE A 358 4.95 -31.00 1.58
N GLU A 359 5.61 -29.89 1.91
CA GLU A 359 6.05 -29.51 3.27
C GLU A 359 7.12 -30.43 3.87
N ASP A 360 7.87 -31.14 3.01
CA ASP A 360 9.09 -31.85 3.37
C ASP A 360 10.29 -30.92 3.19
N PHE A 361 10.45 -29.98 4.13
CA PHE A 361 11.46 -28.94 4.04
C PHE A 361 12.89 -29.46 4.21
N GLU A 362 13.08 -30.62 4.85
CA GLU A 362 14.40 -31.25 4.98
C GLU A 362 14.83 -31.86 3.65
N LYS A 363 13.95 -32.65 3.03
CA LYS A 363 14.22 -33.22 1.70
C LYS A 363 14.33 -32.14 0.63
N SER A 364 13.55 -31.06 0.74
CA SER A 364 13.70 -29.87 -0.11
C SER A 364 15.10 -29.26 0.02
N ASN A 365 15.58 -29.02 1.24
CA ASN A 365 16.93 -28.48 1.48
C ASN A 365 18.04 -29.41 0.97
N PHE A 366 17.87 -30.73 1.11
CA PHE A 366 18.79 -31.71 0.56
C PHE A 366 18.95 -31.55 -0.97
N TYR A 367 17.84 -31.46 -1.71
CA TYR A 367 17.90 -31.26 -3.16
C TYR A 367 18.33 -29.85 -3.58
N ILE A 368 18.02 -28.81 -2.79
CA ILE A 368 18.58 -27.47 -2.98
C ILE A 368 20.10 -27.53 -2.97
N ASN A 369 20.69 -28.20 -1.97
CA ASN A 369 22.14 -28.30 -1.86
C ASN A 369 22.74 -29.12 -3.02
N LYS A 370 22.09 -30.21 -3.44
CA LYS A 370 22.49 -30.95 -4.66
C LYS A 370 22.48 -30.05 -5.89
N ALA A 371 21.39 -29.34 -6.15
CA ALA A 371 21.26 -28.43 -7.29
C ALA A 371 22.29 -27.30 -7.26
N ILE A 372 22.56 -26.71 -6.09
CA ILE A 372 23.55 -25.64 -5.91
C ILE A 372 24.98 -26.13 -6.21
N ASN A 373 25.32 -27.33 -5.75
CA ASN A 373 26.67 -27.87 -5.87
C ASN A 373 26.92 -28.48 -7.26
N GLN A 374 25.94 -29.20 -7.81
CA GLN A 374 26.10 -30.07 -8.98
C GLN A 374 25.43 -29.51 -10.24
N GLY A 375 24.48 -28.58 -10.09
CA GLY A 375 23.66 -28.10 -11.20
C GLY A 375 24.27 -26.97 -12.02
N ASN A 376 23.62 -26.69 -13.15
CA ASN A 376 23.93 -25.53 -13.98
C ASN A 376 23.43 -24.23 -13.32
N LEU A 377 23.85 -23.07 -13.85
CA LEU A 377 23.47 -21.75 -13.32
C LEU A 377 21.96 -21.57 -13.09
N LYS A 378 21.14 -22.17 -13.96
CA LYS A 378 19.68 -22.12 -13.87
C LYS A 378 19.16 -22.84 -12.64
N ALA A 379 19.54 -24.11 -12.46
CA ALA A 379 19.18 -24.89 -11.26
C ALA A 379 19.68 -24.21 -9.98
N LYS A 380 20.90 -23.65 -10.00
CA LYS A 380 21.44 -22.90 -8.86
C LYS A 380 20.58 -21.68 -8.52
N ASN A 381 20.20 -20.88 -9.51
CA ASN A 381 19.41 -19.67 -9.29
C ASN A 381 17.99 -19.99 -8.81
N HIS A 382 17.35 -21.02 -9.37
CA HIS A 382 16.07 -21.54 -8.90
C HIS A 382 16.16 -21.90 -7.41
N CYS A 383 17.08 -22.78 -7.04
CA CYS A 383 17.20 -23.27 -5.67
C CYS A 383 17.66 -22.20 -4.67
N LYS A 384 18.43 -21.20 -5.11
CA LYS A 384 18.76 -20.02 -4.28
C LYS A 384 17.53 -19.20 -3.91
N LYS A 385 16.55 -19.07 -4.82
CA LYS A 385 15.26 -18.42 -4.52
C LYS A 385 14.51 -19.26 -3.48
N LEU A 386 14.32 -20.55 -3.75
CA LEU A 386 13.59 -21.45 -2.86
C LEU A 386 14.20 -21.51 -1.44
N LYS A 387 15.53 -21.51 -1.33
CA LYS A 387 16.26 -21.48 -0.05
C LYS A 387 15.92 -20.24 0.80
N LYS A 388 15.62 -19.10 0.17
CA LYS A 388 15.20 -17.87 0.89
C LYS A 388 13.76 -17.98 1.40
N ASP A 389 12.91 -18.73 0.72
CA ASP A 389 11.47 -18.82 1.03
C ASP A 389 11.18 -19.86 2.14
N ILE A 390 11.96 -20.95 2.20
CA ILE A 390 11.79 -22.05 3.16
C ILE A 390 11.60 -21.60 4.61
N PRO A 391 12.43 -20.70 5.20
CA PRO A 391 12.31 -20.36 6.61
C PRO A 391 10.92 -19.83 7.00
N ASN A 392 10.35 -18.94 6.19
CA ASN A 392 9.02 -18.37 6.45
C ASN A 392 7.90 -19.41 6.26
N PHE A 393 7.97 -20.25 5.22
CA PHE A 393 6.98 -21.31 5.01
C PHE A 393 7.02 -22.37 6.11
N ARG A 394 8.23 -22.78 6.52
CA ARG A 394 8.45 -23.74 7.60
C ARG A 394 7.92 -23.21 8.94
N ALA A 395 8.19 -21.95 9.28
CA ALA A 395 7.69 -21.35 10.51
C ALA A 395 6.16 -21.36 10.58
N ARG A 396 5.49 -21.00 9.48
CA ARG A 396 4.02 -21.02 9.39
C ARG A 396 3.44 -22.43 9.42
N TYR A 397 4.08 -23.39 8.75
CA TYR A 397 3.68 -24.80 8.81
C TYR A 397 3.80 -25.35 10.24
N ASN A 398 4.93 -25.10 10.91
CA ASN A 398 5.15 -25.52 12.29
C ASN A 398 4.10 -24.94 13.24
N ALA A 399 3.78 -23.65 13.11
CA ALA A 399 2.72 -23.01 13.88
C ALA A 399 1.34 -23.65 13.62
N TYR A 400 1.07 -24.10 12.39
CA TYR A 400 -0.20 -24.71 12.02
C TYR A 400 -0.37 -26.16 12.49
N ILE A 401 0.72 -26.93 12.61
CA ILE A 401 0.67 -28.33 13.06
C ILE A 401 0.82 -28.50 14.56
N GLN A 402 1.34 -27.49 15.28
CA GLN A 402 1.36 -27.48 16.74
C GLN A 402 -0.09 -27.54 17.24
N ARG A 403 -0.35 -28.48 18.15
CA ARG A 403 -1.67 -28.74 18.75
C ARG A 403 -1.98 -27.71 19.82
#